data_AF-A0A162G5S7-F1
#
_entry.id   AF-A0A162G5S7-F1
#
_cell.length_a   1.000
_cell.length_b   1.000
_cell.length_c   1.000
_cell.angle_alpha   90.00
_cell.angle_beta   90.00
_cell.angle_gamma   90.00
#
_symmetry.space_group_name_H-M   'P 1'
#
loop_
_entity.id
_entity.type
_entity.pdbx_description
1 polymer ?
#
loop_
_entity_poly.entity_id
_entity_poly.type
_entity_poly.pdbx_seq_one_letter_code
_entity_poly.pdbx_strand_id
1 'polypeptide(L)'
;MNKTKHYEYYGHEFKSYFKPVGHGYEVGFTFEGKPLFVGNFVHKKEAMEWWRSFNQEIPYFFSKYEFPVDGPHQWMTKFFTNYMYTCYYAWLDKKFNKYTKEYTKSFESNVKFYKKMQPVWKKRAEKRAA
;
A
#
# COMPACT_ATOMS: atom_id res chain seq x y z
N MET A 1 11.52 -10.10 9.08
CA MET A 1 12.12 -10.52 7.78
C MET A 1 12.26 -9.29 6.92
N ASN A 2 13.51 -8.85 6.72
CA ASN A 2 13.84 -7.75 5.82
C ASN A 2 13.94 -8.33 4.41
N LYS A 3 13.42 -7.60 3.42
CA LYS A 3 13.50 -8.00 2.01
C LYS A 3 14.06 -6.81 1.25
N THR A 4 15.07 -7.06 0.42
CA THR A 4 15.70 -6.03 -0.39
C THR A 4 15.76 -6.52 -1.83
N LYS A 5 15.51 -5.64 -2.79
CA LYS A 5 15.82 -5.87 -4.20
C LYS A 5 16.82 -4.82 -4.65
N HIS A 6 17.81 -5.29 -5.40
CA HIS A 6 18.85 -4.45 -5.99
C HIS A 6 18.49 -4.22 -7.46
N TYR A 7 18.77 -3.00 -7.91
CA TYR A 7 18.65 -2.59 -9.29
C TYR A 7 19.92 -1.86 -9.66
N GLU A 8 20.38 -2.08 -10.88
CA GLU A 8 21.56 -1.41 -11.42
C GLU A 8 21.16 -0.77 -12.73
N TYR A 9 21.39 0.54 -12.83
CA TYR A 9 21.15 1.31 -14.04
C TYR A 9 22.39 2.16 -14.31
N TYR A 10 23.07 1.87 -15.42
CA TYR A 10 24.29 2.58 -15.84
C TYR A 10 25.37 2.69 -14.76
N GLY A 11 25.62 1.60 -14.04
CA GLY A 11 26.62 1.54 -12.97
C GLY A 11 26.18 2.17 -11.65
N HIS A 12 24.97 2.74 -11.57
CA HIS A 12 24.41 3.25 -10.33
C HIS A 12 23.53 2.21 -9.63
N GLU A 13 23.74 2.07 -8.32
CA GLU A 13 23.01 1.14 -7.49
C GLU A 13 21.75 1.78 -6.87
N PHE A 14 20.62 1.09 -7.07
CA PHE A 14 19.36 1.40 -6.40
C PHE A 14 18.89 0.19 -5.60
N LYS A 15 18.21 0.44 -4.47
CA LYS A 15 17.70 -0.60 -3.59
C LYS A 15 16.28 -0.29 -3.20
N SER A 16 15.36 -1.23 -3.43
CA SER A 16 14.08 -1.22 -2.75
C SER A 16 14.14 -2.12 -1.53
N TYR A 17 13.49 -1.73 -0.44
CA TYR A 17 13.46 -2.51 0.78
C TYR A 17 12.07 -2.59 1.40
N PHE A 18 11.87 -3.64 2.18
CA PHE A 18 10.74 -3.89 3.04
C PHE A 18 11.31 -4.34 4.38
N LYS A 19 10.98 -3.62 5.46
CA LYS A 19 11.45 -3.98 6.82
C LYS A 19 10.36 -3.69 7.86
N PRO A 20 10.30 -4.44 8.97
CA PRO A 20 9.49 -4.06 10.12
C PRO A 20 10.12 -2.85 10.82
N VAL A 21 9.29 -1.91 11.27
CA VAL A 21 9.71 -0.72 12.03
C VAL A 21 8.70 -0.48 13.16
N GLY A 22 9.14 -0.59 14.41
CA GLY A 22 8.24 -0.54 15.57
C GLY A 22 7.11 -1.57 15.47
N HIS A 23 5.86 -1.10 15.55
CA HIS A 23 4.66 -1.93 15.37
C HIS A 23 4.17 -2.01 13.92
N GLY A 24 4.88 -1.41 12.97
CA GLY A 24 4.50 -1.33 11.57
C GLY A 24 5.56 -1.90 10.61
N TYR A 25 5.44 -1.49 9.36
CA TYR A 25 6.28 -1.91 8.25
C TYR A 25 6.63 -0.70 7.39
N GLU A 26 7.89 -0.63 6.97
CA GLU A 26 8.39 0.41 6.09
C GLU A 26 8.75 -0.22 4.74
N VAL A 27 8.28 0.43 3.67
CA VAL A 27 8.67 0.15 2.29
C VAL A 27 9.40 1.37 1.78
N GLY A 28 10.63 1.20 1.31
CA GLY A 28 11.39 2.34 0.81
C GLY A 28 12.28 2.02 -0.37
N PHE A 29 12.89 3.07 -0.90
CA PHE A 29 13.81 3.01 -2.02
C PHE A 29 14.97 3.96 -1.80
N THR A 30 16.18 3.49 -2.08
CA THR A 30 17.41 4.27 -1.95
C THR A 30 18.19 4.29 -3.25
N PHE A 31 18.87 5.40 -3.50
CA PHE A 31 19.88 5.58 -4.55
C PHE A 31 21.20 5.91 -3.88
N GLU A 32 22.23 5.09 -4.08
CA GLU A 32 23.56 5.29 -3.47
C GLU A 32 23.50 5.53 -1.94
N GLY A 33 22.61 4.78 -1.26
CA GLY A 33 22.38 4.90 0.19
C GLY A 33 21.50 6.07 0.62
N LYS A 34 21.15 7.00 -0.28
CA LYS A 34 20.24 8.12 0.02
C LYS A 34 18.78 7.71 -0.19
N PRO A 35 17.87 7.99 0.75
CA PRO A 35 16.46 7.66 0.60
C PRO A 35 15.80 8.54 -0.47
N LEU A 36 15.08 7.89 -1.40
CA LEU A 36 14.27 8.55 -2.41
C LEU A 36 12.77 8.46 -2.09
N PHE A 37 12.33 7.31 -1.57
CA PHE A 37 10.94 7.07 -1.20
C PHE A 37 10.86 6.32 0.12
N VAL A 38 9.88 6.69 0.95
CA VAL A 38 9.55 6.00 2.21
C VAL A 38 8.03 5.97 2.38
N GLY A 39 7.47 4.77 2.51
CA GLY A 39 6.07 4.53 2.83
C GLY A 39 5.95 3.71 4.12
N ASN A 40 5.11 4.17 5.04
CA ASN A 40 4.87 3.53 6.33
C ASN A 40 3.49 2.87 6.36
N PHE A 41 3.42 1.66 6.89
CA PHE A 41 2.24 0.82 6.90
C PHE A 41 2.02 0.20 8.26
N VAL A 42 0.77 0.17 8.71
CA VAL A 42 0.39 -0.52 9.95
C VAL A 42 0.36 -2.04 9.70
N HIS A 43 -0.23 -2.48 8.59
CA HIS A 43 -0.43 -3.89 8.31
C HIS A 43 0.57 -4.45 7.31
N LYS A 44 1.17 -5.60 7.67
CA LYS A 44 2.12 -6.35 6.84
C LYS A 44 1.58 -6.63 5.43
N LYS A 45 0.29 -6.97 5.35
CA LYS A 45 -0.37 -7.37 4.10
C LYS A 45 -0.39 -6.22 3.11
N GLU A 46 -0.77 -5.03 3.56
CA GLU A 46 -0.79 -3.80 2.76
C GLU A 46 0.62 -3.41 2.35
N ALA A 47 1.56 -3.43 3.30
CA ALA A 47 2.97 -3.14 3.04
C ALA A 47 3.58 -4.09 1.99
N MET A 48 3.30 -5.39 2.08
CA MET A 48 3.79 -6.39 1.13
C MET A 48 3.14 -6.22 -0.25
N GLU A 49 1.85 -5.89 -0.28
CA GLU A 49 1.14 -5.63 -1.53
C GLU A 49 1.70 -4.38 -2.23
N TRP A 50 1.89 -3.28 -1.48
CA TRP A 50 2.55 -2.09 -1.99
C TRP A 50 3.96 -2.39 -2.47
N TRP A 51 4.79 -3.08 -1.68
CA TRP A 51 6.15 -3.44 -2.09
C TRP A 51 6.18 -4.25 -3.39
N ARG A 52 5.19 -5.12 -3.64
CA ARG A 52 5.09 -5.84 -4.93
C ARG A 52 4.78 -4.89 -6.08
N SER A 53 3.77 -4.03 -5.95
CA SER A 53 3.42 -3.03 -6.97
C SER A 53 4.56 -2.05 -7.22
N PHE A 54 5.17 -1.52 -6.16
CA PHE A 54 6.32 -0.62 -6.21
C PHE A 54 7.47 -1.20 -7.07
N ASN A 55 7.77 -2.48 -6.87
CA ASN A 55 8.85 -3.16 -7.61
C ASN A 55 8.50 -3.49 -9.06
N GLN A 56 7.23 -3.39 -9.47
CA GLN A 56 6.80 -3.50 -10.87
C GLN A 56 6.92 -2.14 -11.57
N GLU A 57 6.66 -1.06 -10.85
CA GLU A 57 6.73 0.31 -11.37
C GLU A 57 8.17 0.80 -11.60
N ILE A 58 9.13 0.36 -10.77
CA ILE A 58 10.56 0.70 -10.94
C ILE A 58 11.08 0.37 -12.35
N PRO A 59 11.08 -0.90 -12.80
CA PRO A 59 11.61 -1.22 -14.13
C PRO A 59 10.78 -0.58 -15.24
N TYR A 60 9.47 -0.39 -15.04
CA TYR A 60 8.63 0.31 -16.00
C TYR A 60 9.07 1.78 -16.19
N PHE A 61 9.33 2.50 -15.10
CA PHE A 61 9.84 3.87 -15.15
C PHE A 61 11.17 3.93 -15.89
N PHE A 62 12.14 3.10 -15.51
CA PHE A 62 13.47 3.11 -16.14
C PHE A 62 13.49 2.57 -17.58
N SER A 63 12.47 1.82 -18.00
CA SER A 63 12.29 1.44 -19.40
C SER A 63 11.77 2.59 -20.28
N LYS A 64 11.10 3.58 -19.68
CA LYS A 64 10.53 4.74 -20.39
C LYS A 64 11.41 5.98 -20.31
N TYR A 65 12.08 6.15 -19.18
CA TYR A 65 12.91 7.30 -18.86
C TYR A 65 14.28 6.78 -18.50
N GLU A 66 15.18 6.84 -19.47
CA GLU A 66 16.56 6.37 -19.32
C GLU A 66 17.25 7.14 -18.20
N PHE A 67 17.92 6.43 -17.27
CA PHE A 67 18.70 7.08 -16.24
C PHE A 67 19.96 7.67 -16.88
N PRO A 68 20.21 8.98 -16.75
CA PRO A 68 21.32 9.60 -17.46
C PRO A 68 22.65 9.16 -16.85
N VAL A 69 23.63 8.81 -17.70
CA VAL A 69 24.99 8.45 -17.28
C VAL A 69 25.77 9.68 -16.79
N ASP A 70 25.74 10.75 -17.58
CA ASP A 70 26.46 12.01 -17.32
C ASP A 70 25.51 13.20 -17.14
N GLY A 71 24.33 12.96 -16.56
CA GLY A 71 23.28 13.97 -16.42
C GLY A 71 22.95 14.36 -14.98
N PRO A 72 21.96 15.26 -14.78
CA PRO A 72 21.59 15.72 -13.45
C PRO A 72 20.84 14.63 -12.67
N HIS A 73 21.57 13.74 -11.98
CA HIS A 73 21.00 12.66 -11.17
C HIS A 73 19.97 13.17 -10.15
N GLN A 74 20.17 14.35 -9.58
CA GLN A 74 19.22 14.95 -8.64
C GLN A 74 17.86 15.24 -9.29
N TRP A 75 17.85 15.71 -10.54
CA TRP A 75 16.61 15.94 -11.27
C TRP A 75 15.90 14.61 -11.57
N MET A 76 16.64 13.61 -12.04
CA MET A 76 16.07 12.30 -12.37
C MET A 76 15.55 11.56 -11.14
N THR A 77 16.28 11.59 -10.03
CA THR A 77 15.83 11.01 -8.75
C THR A 77 14.62 11.74 -8.18
N LYS A 78 14.52 13.07 -8.33
CA LYS A 78 13.31 13.84 -7.99
C LYS A 78 12.13 13.45 -8.89
N PHE A 79 12.37 13.30 -10.20
CA PHE A 79 11.34 12.89 -11.15
C PHE A 79 10.81 11.49 -10.83
N PHE A 80 11.70 10.52 -10.63
CA PHE A 80 11.37 9.18 -10.16
C PHE A 80 10.57 9.21 -8.85
N THR A 81 11.02 10.00 -7.88
CA THR A 81 10.34 10.11 -6.57
C THR A 81 8.90 10.61 -6.73
N ASN A 82 8.68 11.66 -7.53
CA ASN A 82 7.35 12.19 -7.82
C ASN A 82 6.46 11.16 -8.53
N TYR A 83 7.02 10.43 -9.50
CA TYR A 83 6.33 9.33 -10.17
C TYR A 83 5.88 8.27 -9.16
N MET A 84 6.80 7.81 -8.29
CA MET A 84 6.48 6.78 -7.30
C MET A 84 5.43 7.24 -6.28
N TYR A 85 5.46 8.50 -5.84
CA TYR A 85 4.40 9.03 -4.97
C TYR A 85 3.04 9.09 -5.69
N THR A 86 3.02 9.39 -6.99
CA THR A 86 1.79 9.33 -7.80
C THR A 86 1.22 7.92 -7.82
N CYS A 87 2.07 6.91 -8.10
CA CYS A 87 1.68 5.50 -8.05
C CYS A 87 1.20 5.09 -6.64
N TYR A 88 1.83 5.63 -5.59
CA TYR A 88 1.48 5.33 -4.20
C TYR A 88 0.09 5.82 -3.84
N TYR A 89 -0.22 7.09 -4.12
CA TYR A 89 -1.53 7.65 -3.83
C TYR A 89 -2.63 7.02 -4.69
N ALA A 90 -2.37 6.73 -5.97
CA ALA A 90 -3.30 5.99 -6.82
C ALA A 90 -3.60 4.57 -6.27
N TRP A 91 -2.57 3.89 -5.75
CA TRP A 91 -2.74 2.61 -5.08
C TRP A 91 -3.56 2.74 -3.79
N LEU A 92 -3.29 3.75 -2.96
CA LEU A 92 -4.06 4.03 -1.74
C LEU A 92 -5.54 4.29 -2.04
N ASP A 93 -5.84 5.14 -3.02
CA ASP A 93 -7.22 5.44 -3.41
C ASP A 93 -7.98 4.17 -3.84
N LYS A 94 -7.32 3.31 -4.61
CA LYS A 94 -7.89 2.01 -4.99
C LYS A 94 -8.15 1.12 -3.76
N LYS A 95 -7.27 1.16 -2.77
CA LYS A 95 -7.42 0.38 -1.52
C LYS A 95 -8.55 0.91 -0.66
N PHE A 96 -8.59 2.21 -0.40
CA PHE A 96 -9.66 2.83 0.38
C PHE A 96 -11.02 2.62 -0.28
N ASN A 97 -11.12 2.81 -1.60
CA ASN A 97 -12.35 2.53 -2.33
C ASN A 97 -12.80 1.07 -2.20
N LYS A 98 -11.86 0.13 -2.24
CA LYS A 98 -12.16 -1.30 -2.05
C LYS A 98 -12.67 -1.56 -0.62
N TYR A 99 -11.96 -1.08 0.39
CA TYR A 99 -12.32 -1.30 1.79
C TYR A 99 -13.67 -0.66 2.13
N THR A 100 -13.92 0.57 1.72
CA THR A 100 -15.22 1.23 1.91
C THR A 100 -16.36 0.40 1.34
N LYS A 101 -16.21 -0.13 0.11
CA LYS A 101 -17.24 -1.00 -0.50
C LYS A 101 -17.44 -2.30 0.29
N GLU A 102 -16.37 -2.96 0.71
CA GLU A 102 -16.43 -4.21 1.47
C GLU A 102 -17.10 -4.01 2.85
N TYR A 103 -16.74 -2.94 3.56
CA TYR A 103 -17.32 -2.62 4.86
C TYR A 103 -18.78 -2.21 4.76
N THR A 104 -19.15 -1.38 3.79
CA THR A 104 -20.57 -1.03 3.55
C THR A 104 -21.41 -2.27 3.28
N LYS A 105 -20.92 -3.16 2.40
CA LYS A 105 -21.62 -4.43 2.10
C LYS A 105 -21.76 -5.32 3.34
N SER A 106 -20.71 -5.44 4.14
CA SER A 106 -20.73 -6.22 5.38
C SER A 106 -21.73 -5.64 6.39
N PHE A 107 -21.71 -4.31 6.57
CA PHE A 107 -22.64 -3.60 7.43
C PHE A 107 -24.09 -3.78 7.01
N GLU A 108 -24.41 -3.62 5.72
CA GLU A 108 -25.75 -3.84 5.19
C GLU A 108 -26.24 -5.28 5.40
N SER A 109 -25.36 -6.26 5.22
CA SER A 109 -25.66 -7.67 5.52
C SER A 109 -26.02 -7.84 7.00
N ASN A 110 -25.21 -7.28 7.91
CA ASN A 110 -25.46 -7.33 9.34
C ASN A 110 -26.76 -6.63 9.74
N VAL A 111 -27.09 -5.49 9.12
CA VAL A 111 -28.37 -4.80 9.33
C VAL A 111 -29.55 -5.67 8.90
N LYS A 112 -29.44 -6.39 7.78
CA LYS A 112 -30.48 -7.33 7.33
C LYS A 112 -30.66 -8.47 8.34
N PHE A 113 -29.58 -9.05 8.83
CA PHE A 113 -29.63 -10.08 9.86
C PHE A 113 -30.23 -9.56 11.17
N TYR A 114 -29.81 -8.37 11.63
CA TYR A 114 -30.37 -7.71 12.80
C TYR A 114 -31.89 -7.51 12.66
N LYS A 115 -32.36 -6.97 11.53
CA LYS A 115 -33.81 -6.77 11.26
C LYS A 115 -34.60 -8.08 11.25
N LYS A 116 -33.99 -9.20 10.85
CA LYS A 116 -34.62 -10.53 10.93
C LYS A 116 -34.67 -11.08 12.35
N MET A 117 -33.64 -10.84 13.15
CA MET A 117 -33.56 -11.32 14.53
C MET A 117 -34.39 -10.50 15.51
N GLN A 118 -34.52 -9.19 15.27
CA GLN A 118 -35.19 -8.25 16.17
C GLN A 118 -36.64 -8.66 16.53
N PRO A 119 -37.52 -9.09 15.59
CA PRO A 119 -38.87 -9.53 15.94
C PRO A 119 -38.88 -10.80 16.80
N VAL A 120 -37.95 -11.74 16.54
CA VAL A 120 -37.81 -12.98 17.32
C VAL A 120 -37.39 -12.66 18.75
N TRP A 121 -36.47 -11.71 18.93
CA TRP A 121 -36.05 -11.25 20.24
C TRP A 121 -37.18 -10.56 21.01
N LYS A 122 -37.95 -9.68 20.35
CA LYS A 122 -39.12 -9.02 20.95
C LYS A 122 -40.15 -10.04 21.45
N LYS A 123 -40.54 -10.99 20.59
CA LYS A 123 -41.49 -12.05 20.95
C LYS A 123 -41.01 -12.93 22.11
N ARG A 124 -39.69 -13.21 22.18
CA ARG A 124 -39.10 -13.95 23.30
C ARG A 124 -39.07 -13.13 24.60
N ALA A 125 -38.86 -11.82 24.52
CA ALA A 125 -38.89 -10.94 25.68
C ALA A 125 -40.32 -10.83 26.26
N GLU A 126 -41.33 -10.66 25.40
CA GLU A 126 -42.75 -10.63 25.80
C GLU A 126 -43.16 -11.93 26.49
N LYS A 127 -42.76 -13.10 25.95
CA LYS A 127 -43.05 -14.41 26.57
C LYS A 127 -42.35 -14.63 27.92
N ARG A 128 -41.24 -13.93 28.21
CA ARG A 128 -40.56 -14.01 29.52
C ARG A 128 -41.16 -13.07 30.56
N ALA A 129 -41.91 -12.06 30.12
CA ALA A 129 -42.53 -11.06 30.97
C ALA A 129 -43.97 -11.43 31.40
N ALA A 130 -44.56 -12.44 30.76
CA ALA A 130 -45.85 -13.04 31.09
C ALA A 130 -45.65 -14.36 31.87
#